data_AF-A0A0Q9Q5P6-F1
#
_entry.id   AF-A0A0Q9Q5P6-F1
#
_cell.length_a   1.000
_cell.length_b   1.000
_cell.length_c   1.000
_cell.angle_alpha   90.00
_cell.angle_beta   90.00
_cell.angle_gamma   90.00
#
_symmetry.space_group_name_H-M   'P 1'
#
loop_
_entity.id
_entity.type
_entity.pdbx_description
1 polymer ?
#
loop_
_entity_poly.entity_id
_entity_poly.type
_entity_poly.pdbx_seq_one_letter_code
_entity_poly.pdbx_strand_id
1 'polypeptide(L)'
;MIMDYCEQEYSEGQTFIHIGLQFEDEPDSLYVAELEVDEQGGVKQWQLFFNGFDCKYHFRPSEKEEMIHYAAQQGISIREIEGQE
;
A
#
# COMPACT_ATOMS: atom_id res chain seq x y z
N MET A 1 -4.47 11.61 4.26
CA MET A 1 -4.44 11.05 2.88
C MET A 1 -5.82 10.55 2.49
N ILE A 2 -6.14 10.53 1.20
CA ILE A 2 -7.42 9.99 0.70
C ILE A 2 -7.12 8.68 -0.04
N MET A 3 -7.87 7.62 0.30
CA MET A 3 -7.78 6.31 -0.34
C MET A 3 -8.98 6.11 -1.26
N ASP A 4 -8.71 5.88 -2.54
CA ASP A 4 -9.73 5.81 -3.59
C ASP A 4 -10.20 4.36 -3.82
N TYR A 5 -9.25 3.44 -3.95
CA TYR A 5 -9.51 2.01 -4.16
C TYR A 5 -8.46 1.12 -3.48
N CYS A 6 -8.81 -0.15 -3.30
CA CYS A 6 -7.91 -1.20 -2.85
C CYS A 6 -8.14 -2.43 -3.72
N GLU A 7 -7.10 -2.90 -4.41
CA GLU A 7 -7.13 -4.08 -5.24
C GLU A 7 -6.08 -5.09 -4.78
N GLN A 8 -6.40 -6.37 -4.91
CA GLN A 8 -5.49 -7.47 -4.63
C GLN A 8 -5.14 -8.16 -5.95
N GLU A 9 -3.85 -8.20 -6.25
CA GLU A 9 -3.30 -8.89 -7.40
C GLU A 9 -2.48 -10.12 -6.95
N TYR A 10 -2.63 -11.22 -7.68
CA TYR A 10 -1.79 -12.41 -7.50
C TYR A 10 -0.91 -12.57 -8.73
N SER A 11 0.40 -12.39 -8.56
CA SER A 11 1.37 -12.43 -9.65
C SER A 11 2.56 -13.30 -9.26
N GLU A 12 2.94 -14.26 -10.11
CA GLU A 12 4.08 -15.16 -9.92
C GLU A 12 4.16 -15.87 -8.56
N GLY A 13 3.01 -16.14 -7.92
CA GLY A 13 2.94 -16.76 -6.59
C GLY A 13 3.13 -15.78 -5.42
N GLN A 14 3.28 -14.49 -5.70
CA GLN A 14 3.32 -13.40 -4.75
C GLN A 14 1.97 -12.66 -4.75
N THR A 15 1.56 -12.17 -3.60
CA THR A 15 0.36 -11.32 -3.47
C THR A 15 0.79 -9.87 -3.40
N PHE A 16 0.17 -9.02 -4.20
CA PHE A 16 0.35 -7.57 -4.19
C PHE A 16 -0.97 -6.90 -3.85
N ILE A 17 -0.91 -5.85 -3.01
CA ILE A 17 -2.06 -4.99 -2.76
C ILE A 17 -1.77 -3.62 -3.38
N HIS A 18 -2.67 -3.15 -4.22
CA HIS A 18 -2.60 -1.84 -4.85
C HIS A 18 -3.64 -0.93 -4.20
N ILE A 19 -3.19 0.14 -3.57
CA ILE A 19 -4.05 1.14 -2.93
C ILE A 19 -3.89 2.45 -3.67
N GLY A 20 -4.97 2.95 -4.27
CA GLY A 20 -5.00 4.26 -4.92
C GLY A 20 -5.04 5.38 -3.90
N LEU A 21 -4.09 6.31 -3.96
CA LEU A 21 -3.88 7.35 -2.95
C LEU A 21 -3.88 8.76 -3.58
N GLN A 22 -4.41 9.72 -2.82
CA GLN A 22 -4.21 11.16 -3.05
C GLN A 22 -3.69 11.81 -1.77
N PHE A 23 -2.62 12.58 -1.88
CA PHE A 23 -2.10 13.38 -0.77
C PHE A 23 -2.87 14.70 -0.69
N GLU A 24 -3.11 15.20 0.53
CA GLU A 24 -3.86 16.45 0.75
C GLU A 24 -3.15 17.69 0.18
N ASP A 25 -1.81 17.65 0.11
CA ASP A 25 -0.99 18.72 -0.47
C ASP A 25 -0.99 18.69 -2.02
N GLU A 26 -1.24 17.50 -2.61
CA GLU A 26 -1.26 17.26 -4.05
C GLU A 26 -2.55 16.56 -4.49
N PRO A 27 -3.72 17.23 -4.37
CA PRO A 27 -5.03 16.61 -4.60
C PRO A 27 -5.29 16.22 -6.07
N ASP A 28 -4.60 16.85 -7.01
CA ASP A 28 -4.70 16.55 -8.44
C ASP A 28 -3.81 15.36 -8.87
N SER A 29 -2.93 14.89 -7.98
CA SER A 29 -1.99 13.81 -8.26
C SER A 29 -2.52 12.47 -7.74
N LEU A 30 -2.54 11.46 -8.62
CA LEU A 30 -2.93 10.09 -8.29
C LEU A 30 -1.69 9.21 -8.11
N TYR A 31 -1.57 8.62 -6.93
CA TYR A 31 -0.49 7.69 -6.59
C TYR A 31 -1.06 6.29 -6.35
N VAL A 32 -0.20 5.29 -6.44
CA VAL A 32 -0.53 3.90 -6.10
C VAL A 32 0.49 3.42 -5.08
N ALA A 33 0.01 3.10 -3.88
CA ALA A 33 0.80 2.31 -2.95
C ALA A 33 0.72 0.85 -3.36
N GLU A 34 1.88 0.25 -3.65
CA GLU A 34 2.00 -1.18 -3.90
C GLU A 34 2.63 -1.83 -2.67
N LEU A 35 1.96 -2.85 -2.16
CA LEU A 35 2.37 -3.59 -0.98
C LEU A 35 2.64 -5.04 -1.39
N GLU A 36 3.87 -5.49 -1.26
CA GLU A 36 4.20 -6.91 -1.44
C GLU A 36 3.83 -7.67 -0.16
N VAL A 37 2.96 -8.66 -0.27
CA VAL A 37 2.40 -9.39 0.89
C VAL A 37 2.77 -10.87 0.83
N ASP A 38 3.30 -11.39 1.94
CA ASP A 38 3.61 -12.81 2.11
C ASP A 38 2.36 -13.69 2.30
N GLU A 39 2.53 -15.01 2.26
CA GLU A 39 1.43 -15.99 2.41
C GLU A 39 0.67 -15.87 3.73
N GLN A 40 1.24 -15.23 4.76
CA GLN A 40 0.63 -14.96 6.06
C GLN A 40 0.03 -13.55 6.19
N GLY A 41 -0.06 -12.80 5.09
CA GLY A 41 -0.61 -11.44 5.09
C GLY A 41 0.36 -10.36 5.61
N GLY A 42 1.65 -10.67 5.79
CA GLY A 42 2.66 -9.72 6.20
C GLY A 42 3.20 -8.89 5.03
N VAL A 43 3.18 -7.58 5.17
CA VAL A 43 3.67 -6.65 4.13
C VAL A 43 5.19 -6.57 4.18
N LYS A 44 5.84 -7.20 3.20
CA LYS A 44 7.30 -7.23 3.05
C LYS A 44 7.88 -5.94 2.53
N GLN A 45 7.17 -5.28 1.61
CA GLN A 45 7.64 -4.05 0.96
C GLN A 45 6.49 -3.06 0.79
N TRP A 46 6.85 -1.77 0.91
CA TRP A 46 5.95 -0.65 0.72
C TRP A 46 6.56 0.25 -0.36
N GLN A 47 5.91 0.36 -1.50
CA GLN A 47 6.35 1.22 -2.59
C GLN A 47 5.24 2.19 -2.95
N LEU A 48 5.64 3.39 -3.37
CA LEU A 48 4.71 4.40 -3.89
C LEU A 48 5.07 4.68 -5.34
N PHE A 49 4.10 4.49 -6.21
CA PHE A 49 4.22 4.79 -7.62
C PHE A 49 3.41 6.02 -8.00
N PHE A 50 3.98 6.85 -8.85
CA PHE A 50 3.28 7.94 -9.54
C PHE A 50 3.45 7.73 -11.04
N ASN A 51 2.35 7.53 -11.77
CA ASN A 51 2.38 7.22 -13.21
C ASN A 51 3.35 6.07 -13.58
N GLY A 52 3.45 5.04 -12.73
CA GLY A 52 4.35 3.89 -12.91
C GLY A 52 5.81 4.14 -12.52
N PHE A 53 6.15 5.30 -11.97
CA PHE A 53 7.49 5.60 -11.46
C PHE A 53 7.56 5.48 -9.94
N ASP A 54 8.54 4.73 -9.44
CA ASP A 54 8.81 4.60 -8.01
C ASP A 54 9.29 5.95 -7.43
N CYS A 55 8.53 6.48 -6.48
CA CYS A 55 8.81 7.76 -5.83
C CYS A 55 9.87 7.66 -4.73
N LYS A 56 10.35 6.44 -4.39
CA LYS A 56 11.21 6.17 -3.21
C LYS A 56 10.65 6.79 -1.93
N TYR A 57 9.33 6.82 -1.83
CA TYR A 57 8.64 7.42 -0.71
C TYR A 57 8.73 6.51 0.52
N HIS A 58 8.99 7.11 1.68
CA HIS A 58 9.03 6.40 2.94
C HIS A 58 7.74 6.69 3.70
N PHE A 59 6.82 5.72 3.72
CA PHE A 59 5.59 5.84 4.47
C PHE A 59 5.85 5.94 5.97
N ARG A 60 5.22 6.91 6.61
CA ARG A 60 5.22 7.02 8.08
C ARG A 60 4.41 5.86 8.68
N PRO A 61 4.73 5.45 9.92
CA PRO A 61 3.96 4.39 10.60
C PRO A 61 2.46 4.64 10.60
N SER A 62 2.04 5.89 10.85
CA SER A 62 0.63 6.27 10.83
C SER A 62 -0.04 6.06 9.47
N GLU A 63 0.67 6.34 8.36
CA GLU A 63 0.13 6.16 7.01
C GLU A 63 -0.01 4.67 6.66
N LYS A 64 0.93 3.85 7.13
CA LYS A 64 0.86 2.39 7.00
C LYS A 64 -0.31 1.82 7.78
N GLU A 65 -0.51 2.26 9.00
CA GLU A 65 -1.67 1.88 9.82
C GLU A 65 -2.97 2.23 9.10
N GLU A 66 -3.10 3.47 8.59
CA GLU A 66 -4.28 3.89 7.83
C GLU A 66 -4.56 3.00 6.61
N MET A 67 -3.52 2.65 5.84
CA MET A 67 -3.65 1.75 4.69
C MET A 67 -4.04 0.32 5.08
N ILE A 68 -3.47 -0.21 6.17
CA ILE A 68 -3.83 -1.53 6.71
C ILE A 68 -5.30 -1.54 7.13
N HIS A 69 -5.74 -0.50 7.83
CA HIS A 69 -7.11 -0.34 8.25
C HIS A 69 -8.07 -0.27 7.05
N TYR A 70 -7.71 0.51 6.03
CA TYR A 70 -8.51 0.63 4.81
C TYR A 70 -8.60 -0.70 4.05
N ALA A 71 -7.49 -1.41 3.85
CA ALA A 71 -7.49 -2.73 3.23
C ALA A 71 -8.40 -3.71 4.00
N ALA A 72 -8.35 -3.69 5.33
CA ALA A 72 -9.21 -4.53 6.17
C ALA A 72 -10.70 -4.21 5.99
N GLN A 73 -11.07 -2.95 5.78
CA GLN A 73 -12.46 -2.55 5.46
C GLN A 73 -12.92 -3.07 4.10
N GLN A 74 -11.99 -3.29 3.16
CA GLN A 74 -12.25 -3.89 1.85
C GLN A 74 -12.22 -5.43 1.88
N GLY A 75 -12.02 -6.04 3.06
CA GLY A 75 -11.94 -7.50 3.23
C GLY A 75 -10.54 -8.08 3.01
N ILE A 76 -9.52 -7.23 2.82
CA ILE A 76 -8.13 -7.63 2.61
C ILE A 76 -7.39 -7.52 3.95
N SER A 77 -7.03 -8.66 4.54
CA SER A 77 -6.33 -8.69 5.83
C SER A 77 -4.82 -8.68 5.62
N ILE A 78 -4.19 -7.55 5.93
CA ILE A 78 -2.74 -7.37 5.90
C ILE A 78 -2.21 -6.86 7.24
N ARG A 79 -0.92 -7.05 7.51
CA ARG A 79 -0.23 -6.53 8.69
C ARG A 79 1.19 -6.11 8.34
N GLU A 80 1.73 -5.15 9.07
CA GLU A 80 3.17 -4.86 9.00
C GLU A 80 3.95 -6.02 9.62
N ILE A 81 5.06 -6.41 8.99
CA ILE A 81 6.06 -7.28 9.63
C ILE A 81 7.16 -6.38 10.20
N GLU A 82 7.28 -6.34 11.52
CA GLU A 82 8.36 -5.62 12.20
C GLU A 82 9.71 -6.27 11.81
N GLY A 83 10.51 -5.60 10.98
CA GLY A 83 11.77 -6.19 10.53
C GLY A 83 12.63 -5.45 9.49
N GLN A 84 12.33 -4.21 9.12
CA GLN A 84 13.24 -3.41 8.27
C GLN A 84 13.44 -2.00 8.85
N GLU A 85 14.43 -1.93 9.75
CA GLU A 85 15.25 -0.72 10.00
C GLU A 85 16.55 -0.81 9.19
#